data_AF-A0A1Z5IAC2-F1
#
_entry.id   AF-A0A1Z5IAC2-F1
#
_cell.length_a   1.000
_cell.length_b   1.000
_cell.length_c   1.000
_cell.angle_alpha   90.00
_cell.angle_beta   90.00
_cell.angle_gamma   90.00
#
_symmetry.space_group_name_H-M   'P 1'
#
loop_
_entity.id
_entity.type
_entity.pdbx_description
1 polymer ?
#
loop_
_entity_poly.entity_id
_entity_poly.type
_entity_poly.pdbx_seq_one_letter_code
_entity_poly.pdbx_strand_id
1 'polypeptide(L)'
;MPIDKNKIDFSNYQKAKNVILGQLRQWYWQITYTEESVRQQRDFQAVIQENRQLRSAIRESYQANQQLSRREPMAAQRLHRHYLQVLLDLSSQIVSIPSRSMVYYDLIGFKDHLLQAIDYIENNPSEKRNE
;
A
#
# COMPACT_ATOMS: atom_id res chain seq x y z
N MET A 1 -22.67 -11.25 -2.07
CA MET A 1 -21.47 -11.35 -2.94
C MET A 1 -20.40 -10.45 -2.34
N PRO A 2 -19.24 -10.96 -1.91
CA PRO A 2 -18.16 -10.06 -1.53
C PRO A 2 -17.65 -9.42 -2.81
N ILE A 3 -17.86 -8.11 -2.94
CA ILE A 3 -17.19 -7.31 -3.95
C ILE A 3 -15.70 -7.51 -3.69
N ASP A 4 -14.93 -7.93 -4.70
CA ASP A 4 -13.47 -7.96 -4.67
C ASP A 4 -12.95 -6.53 -4.46
N LYS A 5 -13.08 -5.97 -3.25
CA LYS A 5 -12.71 -4.59 -2.91
C LYS A 5 -11.23 -4.29 -3.18
N ASN A 6 -10.43 -5.35 -3.28
CA ASN A 6 -8.99 -5.27 -3.48
C ASN A 6 -8.60 -5.33 -4.96
N LYS A 7 -9.50 -5.73 -5.88
CA LYS A 7 -9.16 -5.84 -7.30
C LYS A 7 -9.35 -4.50 -8.00
N ILE A 8 -8.26 -3.98 -8.55
CA ILE A 8 -8.26 -2.70 -9.26
C ILE A 8 -8.58 -2.94 -10.73
N ASP A 9 -9.46 -2.11 -11.26
CA ASP A 9 -9.78 -2.07 -12.68
C ASP A 9 -8.75 -1.19 -13.41
N PHE A 10 -7.91 -1.83 -14.22
CA PHE A 10 -6.84 -1.19 -14.98
C PHE A 10 -7.28 -0.67 -16.36
N SER A 11 -8.55 -0.85 -16.74
CA SER A 11 -9.12 -0.38 -18.02
C SER A 11 -8.97 1.12 -18.23
N ASN A 12 -8.99 1.89 -17.15
CA ASN A 12 -8.74 3.32 -17.15
C ASN A 12 -7.56 3.64 -16.24
N TYR A 13 -6.46 4.08 -16.85
CA TYR A 13 -5.22 4.43 -16.15
C TYR A 13 -5.44 5.41 -15.01
N GLN A 14 -6.16 6.52 -15.24
CA GLN A 14 -6.35 7.57 -14.24
C GLN A 14 -7.21 7.07 -13.07
N LYS A 15 -8.25 6.29 -13.39
CA LYS A 15 -9.11 5.66 -12.37
C LYS A 15 -8.31 4.65 -11.54
N ALA A 16 -7.54 3.78 -12.18
CA ALA A 16 -6.68 2.80 -11.52
C ALA A 16 -5.66 3.47 -10.61
N LYS A 17 -4.97 4.50 -11.12
CA LYS A 17 -4.00 5.30 -10.36
C LYS A 17 -4.65 5.92 -9.13
N ASN A 18 -5.82 6.53 -9.27
CA ASN A 18 -6.54 7.15 -8.15
C ASN A 18 -6.98 6.12 -7.10
N VAL A 19 -7.40 4.91 -7.51
CA VAL A 19 -7.75 3.84 -6.58
C VAL A 19 -6.51 3.36 -5.82
N ILE A 20 -5.38 3.16 -6.51
CA ILE A 20 -4.09 2.79 -5.89
C ILE A 20 -3.67 3.83 -4.86
N LEU A 21 -3.66 5.11 -5.25
CA LEU A 21 -3.28 6.21 -4.36
C LEU A 21 -4.24 6.32 -3.18
N GLY A 22 -5.55 6.12 -3.40
CA GLY A 22 -6.55 6.10 -2.34
C GLY A 22 -6.29 5.00 -1.32
N GLN A 23 -5.95 3.79 -1.78
CA GLN A 23 -5.63 2.66 -0.92
C GLN A 23 -4.35 2.89 -0.11
N LEU A 24 -3.28 3.36 -0.74
CA LEU A 24 -2.02 3.67 -0.06
C LEU A 24 -2.22 4.79 0.99
N ARG A 25 -2.98 5.84 0.63
CA ARG A 25 -3.33 6.93 1.57
C ARG A 25 -4.18 6.43 2.73
N GLN A 26 -5.12 5.50 2.49
CA GLN A 26 -5.92 4.91 3.56
C GLN A 26 -5.03 4.18 4.57
N TRP A 27 -4.08 3.36 4.11
CA TRP A 27 -3.12 2.68 4.98
C TRP A 27 -2.25 3.66 5.75
N TYR A 28 -1.78 4.73 5.09
CA TYR A 28 -1.04 5.81 5.75
C TYR A 28 -1.84 6.47 6.89
N TRP A 29 -3.13 6.77 6.66
CA TRP A 29 -4.01 7.34 7.67
C TRP A 29 -4.24 6.39 8.85
N GLN A 30 -4.44 5.10 8.58
CA GLN A 30 -4.58 4.08 9.63
C GLN A 30 -3.34 4.06 10.54
N ILE A 31 -2.15 4.01 9.95
CA ILE A 31 -0.89 4.02 10.70
C ILE A 31 -0.72 5.30 11.51
N THR A 32 -1.03 6.45 10.94
CA THR A 32 -0.93 7.74 11.63
C THR A 32 -1.83 7.77 12.87
N TYR A 33 -3.06 7.27 12.75
CA TYR A 33 -4.00 7.17 13.86
C TYR A 33 -3.51 6.20 14.95
N THR A 34 -2.95 5.05 14.56
CA THR A 34 -2.37 4.08 15.48
C THR A 34 -1.13 4.64 16.18
N GLU A 35 -0.27 5.37 15.46
CA GLU A 35 0.91 6.04 16.02
C GLU A 35 0.52 7.02 17.13
N GLU A 36 -0.48 7.85 16.88
CA GLU A 36 -0.99 8.82 17.84
C GLU A 36 -1.57 8.12 19.08
N SER A 37 -2.35 7.06 18.88
CA SER A 37 -2.91 6.24 19.96
C SER A 37 -1.83 5.62 20.85
N VAL A 38 -0.73 5.16 20.27
CA VAL A 38 0.41 4.60 21.01
C VAL A 38 1.15 5.67 21.78
N ARG A 39 1.37 6.84 21.17
CA ARG A 39 2.03 7.96 21.84
C ARG A 39 1.25 8.40 23.07
N GLN A 40 -0.08 8.41 22.99
CA GLN A 40 -0.95 8.85 24.09
C GLN A 40 -1.20 7.77 25.15
N GLN A 41 -1.47 6.53 24.74
CA GLN A 41 -1.99 5.48 25.61
C GLN A 41 -1.01 4.32 25.86
N ARG A 42 0.16 4.33 25.18
CA ARG A 42 1.12 3.22 25.16
C ARG A 42 0.47 1.88 24.78
N ASP A 43 -0.56 1.93 23.95
CA ASP A 43 -1.26 0.74 23.48
C ASP A 43 -0.49 0.05 22.36
N PHE A 44 0.51 -0.73 22.76
CA PHE A 44 1.30 -1.56 21.84
C PHE A 44 0.50 -2.74 21.27
N GLN A 45 -0.63 -3.14 21.87
CA GLN A 45 -1.48 -4.20 21.31
C GLN A 45 -2.21 -3.71 20.06
N ALA A 46 -2.70 -2.46 20.08
CA ALA A 46 -3.29 -1.82 18.90
C ALA A 46 -2.34 -1.82 17.70
N VAL A 47 -1.04 -1.50 17.90
CA VAL A 47 -0.04 -1.56 16.81
C VAL A 47 0.15 -2.95 16.26
N ILE A 48 0.26 -3.95 17.15
CA ILE A 48 0.48 -5.33 16.70
C ILE A 48 -0.73 -5.80 15.88
N GLN A 49 -1.93 -5.42 16.28
CA GLN A 49 -3.15 -5.73 15.53
C GLN A 49 -3.18 -5.03 14.18
N GLU A 50 -2.92 -3.72 14.15
CA GLU A 50 -2.91 -2.92 12.92
C GLU A 50 -1.84 -3.39 11.93
N ASN A 51 -0.63 -3.67 12.42
CA ASN A 51 0.46 -4.22 11.61
C ASN A 51 0.05 -5.56 10.97
N ARG A 52 -0.60 -6.45 11.72
CA ARG A 52 -1.16 -7.71 11.18
C ARG A 52 -2.25 -7.47 10.14
N GLN A 53 -3.16 -6.52 10.38
CA GLN A 53 -4.24 -6.17 9.46
C GLN A 53 -3.70 -5.60 8.15
N LEU A 54 -2.77 -4.63 8.23
CA LEU A 54 -2.09 -4.04 7.08
C LEU A 54 -1.36 -5.11 6.26
N ARG A 55 -0.65 -6.02 6.91
CA ARG A 55 0.02 -7.13 6.22
C ARG A 55 -0.97 -8.01 5.46
N SER A 56 -2.09 -8.37 6.09
CA SER A 56 -3.14 -9.17 5.41
C SER A 56 -3.70 -8.40 4.23
N ALA A 57 -4.03 -7.12 4.40
CA ALA A 57 -4.58 -6.27 3.35
C ALA A 57 -3.63 -6.12 2.16
N ILE A 58 -2.33 -5.91 2.40
CA ILE A 58 -1.31 -5.82 1.35
C ILE A 58 -1.19 -7.14 0.60
N ARG A 59 -1.14 -8.27 1.32
CA ARG A 59 -1.04 -9.59 0.72
C ARG A 59 -2.28 -9.94 -0.11
N GLU A 60 -3.47 -9.65 0.41
CA GLU A 60 -4.73 -9.84 -0.29
C GLU A 60 -4.79 -8.96 -1.53
N SER A 61 -4.34 -7.70 -1.44
CA SER A 61 -4.26 -6.81 -2.61
C SER A 61 -3.27 -7.32 -3.65
N TYR A 62 -2.12 -7.84 -3.23
CA TYR A 62 -1.14 -8.42 -4.14
C TYR A 62 -1.71 -9.63 -4.86
N GLN A 63 -2.36 -10.55 -4.14
CA GLN A 63 -2.97 -11.74 -4.71
C GLN A 63 -4.14 -11.40 -5.65
N ALA A 64 -5.01 -10.48 -5.25
CA ALA A 64 -6.17 -10.05 -6.05
C ALA A 64 -5.75 -9.36 -7.36
N ASN A 65 -4.63 -8.64 -7.33
CA ASN A 65 -4.11 -7.92 -8.50
C ASN A 65 -2.97 -8.67 -9.20
N GLN A 66 -2.59 -9.89 -8.81
CA GLN A 66 -1.43 -10.56 -9.43
C GLN A 66 -1.64 -10.81 -10.93
N GLN A 67 -2.88 -11.04 -11.34
CA GLN A 67 -3.26 -11.26 -12.72
C GLN A 67 -3.83 -9.99 -13.34
N LEU A 68 -3.20 -9.52 -14.41
CA LEU A 68 -3.71 -8.45 -15.27
C LEU A 68 -4.37 -9.04 -16.51
N SER A 69 -5.50 -8.48 -16.93
CA SER A 69 -6.09 -8.78 -18.23
C SER A 69 -5.08 -8.45 -19.35
N ARG A 70 -4.81 -9.40 -20.25
CA ARG A 70 -3.87 -9.21 -21.38
C ARG A 70 -4.28 -8.11 -22.39
N ARG A 71 -5.48 -7.53 -22.25
CA ARG A 71 -6.04 -6.53 -23.15
C ARG A 71 -5.82 -5.08 -22.70
N GLU A 72 -5.16 -4.87 -21.57
CA GLU A 72 -4.94 -3.53 -21.03
C GLU A 72 -3.88 -2.73 -21.81
N PRO A 73 -4.01 -1.40 -21.92
CA PRO A 73 -3.03 -0.55 -22.58
C PRO A 73 -1.67 -0.59 -21.87
N MET A 74 -0.58 -0.41 -22.61
CA MET A 74 0.80 -0.51 -22.10
C MET A 74 1.06 0.37 -20.86
N ALA A 75 0.47 1.56 -20.80
CA ALA A 75 0.57 2.45 -19.63
C ALA A 75 -0.07 1.83 -18.38
N ALA A 76 -1.23 1.18 -18.52
CA ALA A 76 -1.89 0.47 -17.43
C ALA A 76 -1.11 -0.78 -16.99
N GLN A 77 -0.47 -1.48 -17.94
CA GLN A 77 0.42 -2.60 -17.60
C GLN A 77 1.65 -2.16 -16.82
N ARG A 78 2.22 -0.99 -17.13
CA ARG A 78 3.33 -0.41 -16.36
C ARG A 78 2.88 -0.04 -14.96
N LEU A 79 1.77 0.70 -14.84
CA LEU A 79 1.18 1.06 -13.55
C LEU A 79 0.92 -0.18 -12.68
N HIS A 80 0.37 -1.23 -13.28
CA HIS A 80 0.14 -2.51 -12.63
C HIS A 80 1.42 -3.14 -12.09
N ARG A 81 2.49 -3.19 -12.88
CA ARG A 81 3.80 -3.69 -12.42
C ARG A 81 4.38 -2.85 -11.28
N HIS A 82 4.33 -1.53 -11.40
CA HIS A 82 4.78 -0.62 -10.34
C HIS A 82 3.99 -0.82 -9.05
N TYR A 83 2.67 -0.97 -9.18
CA TYR A 83 1.81 -1.25 -8.03
C TYR A 83 2.13 -2.59 -7.37
N LEU A 84 2.33 -3.66 -8.15
CA LEU A 84 2.74 -4.96 -7.59
C LEU A 84 4.11 -4.89 -6.91
N GLN A 85 5.05 -4.13 -7.46
CA GLN A 85 6.36 -3.92 -6.85
C GLN A 85 6.22 -3.18 -5.50
N VAL A 86 5.43 -2.10 -5.46
CA VAL A 86 5.10 -1.38 -4.22
C VAL A 86 4.51 -2.34 -3.18
N LEU A 87 3.54 -3.16 -3.54
CA LEU A 87 2.93 -4.12 -2.61
C LEU A 87 3.95 -5.15 -2.10
N LEU A 88 4.87 -5.60 -2.96
CA LEU A 88 5.90 -6.55 -2.59
C LEU A 88 6.91 -5.92 -1.62
N ASP A 89 7.38 -4.71 -1.92
CA ASP A 89 8.30 -3.94 -1.07
C ASP A 89 7.66 -3.69 0.31
N LEU A 90 6.42 -3.19 0.34
CA LEU A 90 5.68 -2.96 1.58
C LEU A 90 5.48 -4.26 2.39
N SER A 91 5.19 -5.38 1.71
CA SER A 91 5.02 -6.68 2.37
C SER A 91 6.31 -7.21 3.01
N SER A 92 7.47 -6.82 2.46
CA SER A 92 8.79 -7.23 2.97
C SER A 92 9.24 -6.38 4.15
N GLN A 93 8.75 -5.15 4.26
CA GLN A 93 9.12 -4.19 5.29
C GLN A 93 8.28 -4.33 6.56
N ILE A 94 7.03 -4.76 6.47
CA ILE A 94 6.24 -5.09 7.66
C ILE A 94 6.87 -6.31 8.38
N VAL A 95 7.44 -6.07 9.56
CA VAL A 95 8.00 -7.13 10.41
C VAL A 95 6.88 -8.01 10.97
N SER A 96 7.04 -9.34 10.84
CA SER A 96 6.00 -10.32 11.18
C SER A 96 5.58 -10.31 12.67
N ILE A 97 6.51 -9.98 13.58
CA ILE A 97 6.27 -9.87 15.03
C ILE A 97 7.28 -8.84 15.58
N PRO A 98 6.93 -7.55 15.65
CA PRO A 98 7.84 -6.59 16.22
C PRO A 98 7.81 -6.73 17.76
N SER A 99 8.99 -6.70 18.40
CA SER A 99 9.07 -6.65 19.86
C SER A 99 8.41 -5.37 20.38
N ARG A 100 7.89 -5.34 21.61
CA ARG A 100 7.22 -4.13 22.16
C ARG A 100 8.07 -2.86 22.03
N SER A 101 9.39 -3.01 22.08
CA SER A 101 10.37 -1.93 21.94
C SER A 101 10.64 -1.50 20.48
N MET A 102 10.42 -2.39 19.50
CA MET A 102 10.63 -2.08 18.07
C MET A 102 9.34 -1.78 17.31
N VAL A 103 8.18 -2.18 17.83
CA VAL A 103 6.85 -1.99 17.22
C VAL A 103 6.60 -0.55 16.78
N TYR A 104 7.03 0.43 17.58
CA TYR A 104 6.83 1.84 17.29
C TYR A 104 7.73 2.33 16.15
N TYR A 105 9.01 1.95 16.16
CA TYR A 105 9.96 2.30 15.12
C TYR A 105 9.64 1.60 13.79
N ASP A 106 9.18 0.35 13.84
CA ASP A 106 8.71 -0.39 12.67
C ASP A 106 7.50 0.29 12.03
N LEU A 107 6.55 0.75 12.84
CA LEU A 107 5.36 1.46 12.36
C LEU A 107 5.71 2.82 11.73
N ILE A 108 6.66 3.57 12.30
CA ILE A 108 7.16 4.81 11.71
C ILE A 108 7.88 4.53 10.39
N GLY A 109 8.80 3.56 10.35
CA GLY A 109 9.53 3.22 9.13
C GLY A 109 8.57 2.76 8.02
N PHE A 110 7.57 1.97 8.37
CA PHE A 110 6.53 1.55 7.43
C PHE A 110 5.69 2.72 6.91
N LYS A 111 5.39 3.71 7.74
CA LYS A 111 4.73 4.96 7.33
C LYS A 111 5.55 5.72 6.28
N ASP A 112 6.85 5.86 6.49
CA ASP A 112 7.75 6.54 5.55
C ASP A 112 7.82 5.80 4.21
N HIS A 113 7.84 4.47 4.23
CA HIS A 113 7.79 3.66 3.02
C HIS A 113 6.47 3.77 2.26
N LEU A 114 5.34 3.92 2.96
CA LEU A 114 4.06 4.22 2.32
C LEU A 114 4.07 5.60 1.64
N LEU A 115 4.67 6.62 2.27
CA LEU A 115 4.85 7.92 1.62
C LEU A 115 5.71 7.83 0.37
N GLN A 116 6.83 7.09 0.43
CA GLN A 116 7.67 6.83 -0.73
C GLN A 116 6.92 6.09 -1.84
N ALA A 117 6.08 5.11 -1.49
CA ALA A 117 5.24 4.39 -2.44
C ALA A 117 4.17 5.28 -3.09
N ILE A 118 3.53 6.15 -2.32
CA ILE A 118 2.58 7.15 -2.82
C ILE A 118 3.30 8.06 -3.82
N ASP A 119 4.43 8.64 -3.43
CA ASP A 119 5.23 9.52 -4.26
C ASP A 119 5.70 8.81 -5.54
N TYR A 120 6.14 7.56 -5.43
CA TYR A 120 6.56 6.74 -6.56
C TYR A 120 5.43 6.50 -7.57
N ILE A 121 4.20 6.24 -7.12
CA ILE A 121 3.05 6.06 -8.01
C ILE A 121 2.54 7.42 -8.55
N GLU A 122 2.61 8.48 -7.74
CA GLU A 122 2.14 9.82 -8.08
C GLU A 122 3.05 10.48 -9.13
N ASN A 123 4.37 10.41 -8.92
CA ASN A 123 5.40 11.01 -9.76
C ASN A 123 5.91 10.12 -10.90
N ASN A 124 5.44 8.86 -11.01
CA ASN A 124 5.91 7.99 -12.09
C ASN A 124 5.53 8.58 -13.47
N PRO A 125 6.53 8.98 -14.28
CA PRO A 125 6.32 9.72 -15.49
C PRO A 125 6.11 8.73 -16.63
N SER A 126 4.92 8.13 -16.70
CA SER A 126 4.48 7.60 -18.00
C SER A 126 4.29 8.74 -19.02
N GLU A 127 4.28 10.01 -18.56
CA GLU A 127 3.98 11.20 -19.35
C GLU A 127 5.16 12.16 -19.62
N LYS A 128 6.34 12.04 -18.97
CA LYS A 128 7.49 12.92 -19.28
C LYS A 128 8.39 12.34 -20.39
N ARG A 129 7.82 12.09 -21.56
CA ARG A 129 8.57 12.01 -22.83
C ARG A 129 7.60 12.30 -23.96
N ASN A 130 7.34 13.59 -24.18
CA ASN A 130 6.90 14.19 -25.45
C ASN A 130 7.05 15.71 -25.28
N GLU A 131 8.30 16.17 -25.23
CA GLU A 131 8.68 17.52 -25.68
C GLU A 131 9.66 17.33 -26.83
#